data_AF-A0A269VUK1-F1
#
_entry.id   AF-A0A269VUK1-F1
#
_cell.length_a   1.000
_cell.length_b   1.000
_cell.length_c   1.000
_cell.angle_alpha   90.00
_cell.angle_beta   90.00
_cell.angle_gamma   90.00
#
_symmetry.space_group_name_H-M   'P 1'
#
loop_
_entity.id
_entity.type
_entity.pdbx_description
1 polymer ?
#
loop_
_entity_poly.entity_id
_entity_poly.type
_entity_poly.pdbx_seq_one_letter_code
_entity_poly.pdbx_strand_id
1 'polypeptide(L)' 'MNTARIQYTIEQERSKLHQMKRHYRDFNHPVVLRQSVLLDELINQYFISLKSTSSAAK' A
#
# COMPACT_ATOMS: atom_id res chain seq x y z
N MET A 1 16.75 0.67 0.54
CA MET A 1 15.50 0.68 -0.26
C MET A 1 15.14 2.12 -0.59
N ASN A 2 14.68 2.43 -1.81
CA ASN A 2 14.26 3.79 -2.17
C ASN A 2 12.80 3.99 -1.74
N THR A 3 12.58 4.73 -0.67
CA THR A 3 11.26 5.01 -0.07
C THR A 3 10.31 5.69 -1.06
N ALA A 4 10.81 6.55 -1.95
CA ALA A 4 9.99 7.20 -2.98
C ALA A 4 9.40 6.19 -3.98
N ARG A 5 10.14 5.12 -4.31
CA ARG A 5 9.63 4.05 -5.19
C ARG A 5 8.50 3.27 -4.51
N ILE A 6 8.61 3.01 -3.21
CA ILE A 6 7.56 2.31 -2.44
C ILE A 6 6.32 3.20 -2.33
N GLN A 7 6.48 4.49 -2.04
CA GLN A 7 5.36 5.46 -2.04
C GLN A 7 4.62 5.49 -3.38
N TYR A 8 5.36 5.55 -4.49
CA TYR A 8 4.73 5.52 -5.82
C TYR A 8 3.89 4.26 -6.02
N THR A 9 4.41 3.08 -5.64
CA THR A 9 3.65 1.83 -5.71
C THR A 9 2.40 1.85 -4.81
N ILE A 10 2.49 2.40 -3.60
CA ILE A 10 1.35 2.58 -2.71
C ILE A 10 0.25 3.39 -3.39
N GLU A 11 0.59 4.50 -4.04
CA GLU A 11 -0.41 5.34 -4.72
C GLU A 11 -1.04 4.65 -5.93
N GLN A 12 -0.28 3.84 -6.68
CA GLN A 12 -0.83 3.02 -7.77
C GLN A 12 -1.85 2.00 -7.24
N GLU A 13 -1.49 1.26 -6.18
CA GLU A 13 -2.39 0.26 -5.60
C GLU A 13 -3.60 0.90 -4.88
N ARG A 14 -3.47 2.11 -4.31
CA ARG A 14 -4.60 2.91 -3.80
C ARG A 14 -5.60 3.25 -4.91
N SER A 15 -5.10 3.76 -6.04
CA SER A 15 -5.94 4.10 -7.19
C SER A 15 -6.69 2.88 -7.71
N LYS A 16 -5.98 1.75 -7.82
CA LYS A 16 -6.57 0.47 -8.23
C LYS A 16 -7.66 -0.01 -7.27
N LEU A 17 -7.39 -0.01 -5.96
CA LEU A 17 -8.38 -0.39 -4.95
C LEU A 17 -9.64 0.48 -5.03
N HIS A 18 -9.48 1.79 -5.23
CA HIS A 18 -10.59 2.72 -5.38
C HIS A 18 -11.42 2.43 -6.65
N GLN A 19 -10.76 2.13 -7.77
CA GLN A 19 -11.44 1.71 -9.00
C GLN A 19 -12.23 0.41 -8.79
N MET A 20 -11.65 -0.58 -8.11
CA MET A 20 -12.30 -1.85 -7.83
C MET A 20 -13.50 -1.68 -6.90
N LYS A 21 -13.38 -0.87 -5.85
CA LYS A 21 -14.52 -0.51 -4.99
C LYS A 21 -15.66 0.10 -5.80
N ARG A 22 -15.37 1.01 -6.73
CA ARG A 22 -16.41 1.61 -7.59
C ARG A 22 -17.06 0.57 -8.51
N HIS A 23 -16.26 -0.33 -9.08
CA HIS A 23 -16.75 -1.38 -9.98
C HIS A 23 -17.66 -2.39 -9.25
N TYR A 24 -17.21 -2.90 -8.09
CA TYR A 24 -17.94 -3.90 -7.31
C TYR A 24 -18.98 -3.29 -6.35
N ARG A 25 -19.01 -1.96 -6.22
CA ARG A 25 -19.89 -1.17 -5.33
C ARG A 25 -19.78 -1.47 -3.83
N ASP A 26 -18.88 -2.36 -3.44
CA ASP A 26 -18.67 -2.76 -2.05
C ASP A 26 -17.17 -3.04 -1.80
N PHE A 27 -16.74 -2.82 -0.56
CA PHE A 27 -15.43 -3.22 -0.06
C PHE A 27 -15.36 -4.70 0.31
N ASN A 28 -16.48 -5.36 0.61
CA ASN A 28 -16.48 -6.77 1.02
C ASN A 28 -16.34 -7.75 -0.15
N HIS A 29 -16.29 -7.25 -1.39
CA HIS A 29 -16.06 -8.12 -2.52
C HIS A 29 -14.68 -8.80 -2.39
N PRO A 30 -14.55 -10.13 -2.53
CA PRO A 30 -13.31 -10.86 -2.24
C PRO A 30 -12.08 -10.33 -2.99
N VAL A 31 -12.29 -9.82 -4.20
CA VAL A 31 -11.24 -9.23 -5.03
C VAL A 31 -10.77 -7.86 -4.50
N VAL A 32 -11.69 -7.07 -3.91
CA VAL A 32 -11.37 -5.78 -3.27
C VAL A 32 -10.63 -6.01 -1.95
N LEU A 33 -11.05 -7.00 -1.16
CA LEU A 33 -10.36 -7.41 0.07
C LEU A 33 -8.94 -7.91 -0.19
N ARG A 34 -8.72 -8.74 -1.22
CA ARG A 34 -7.37 -9.16 -1.60
C ARG A 34 -6.49 -7.97 -1.98
N GLN A 35 -7.06 -7.00 -2.69
CA GLN A 35 -6.34 -5.79 -3.08
C GLN A 35 -6.01 -4.89 -1.88
N SER A 36 -6.87 -4.83 -0.85
CA SER A 36 -6.57 -4.06 0.36
C SER A 36 -5.43 -4.68 1.16
N VAL A 37 -5.35 -6.02 1.23
CA VAL A 37 -4.23 -6.72 1.88
C VAL A 37 -2.89 -6.38 1.21
N LEU A 38 -2.84 -6.39 -0.12
CA LEU A 38 -1.63 -5.99 -0.86
C LEU A 38 -1.21 -4.55 -0.58
N LEU A 39 -2.20 -3.64 -0.49
CA LEU A 39 -1.94 -2.25 -0.16
C LEU A 39 -1.40 -2.10 1.28
N ASP A 40 -1.96 -2.83 2.24
CA ASP A 40 -1.52 -2.83 3.63
C ASP A 40 -0.08 -3.37 3.78
N GLU A 41 0.27 -4.43 3.05
CA GLU A 41 1.64 -4.96 3.02
C GLU A 41 2.65 -3.92 2.51
N LEU A 42 2.32 -3.20 1.43
CA LEU A 42 3.17 -2.14 0.89
C LEU A 42 3.35 -0.97 1.86
N ILE A 43 2.26 -0.57 2.53
CA ILE A 43 2.28 0.47 3.56
C ILE A 43 3.17 0.03 4.73
N ASN A 44 3.06 -1.23 5.18
CA ASN A 44 3.89 -1.78 6.24
C ASN A 44 5.37 -1.81 5.85
N GLN A 45 5.69 -2.23 4.62
CA GLN A 45 7.06 -2.19 4.10
C GLN A 45 7.62 -0.76 4.10
N TYR A 46 6.82 0.21 3.65
CA TYR A 46 7.19 1.63 3.67
C TYR A 46 7.53 2.10 5.10
N PHE A 47 6.66 1.81 6.08
CA PHE A 47 6.90 2.15 7.48
C PHE A 47 8.15 1.48 8.06
N ILE A 48 8.40 0.21 7.74
CA ILE A 48 9.62 -0.50 8.17
C ILE A 48 10.86 0.18 7.57
N SER A 49 10.81 0.53 6.27
CA SER A 49 11.93 1.22 5.63
C SER A 49 12.20 2.60 6.22
N LEU A 50 11.17 3.37 6.60
CA LEU A 50 11.35 4.63 7.33
C LEU A 50 12.00 4.44 8.70
N LYS A 51 11.57 3.42 9.46
CA LYS A 51 12.17 3.12 10.78
C LYS A 51 13.64 2.73 10.65
N SER A 52 14.00 1.98 9.62
CA SER A 52 15.40 1.57 9.38
C SER A 52 16.33 2.76 9.09
N THR A 53 15.83 3.82 8.44
CA THR A 53 16.62 5.02 8.18
C THR A 53 16.80 5.91 9.41
N SER A 54 15.85 5.93 10.35
CA SER A 54 15.97 6.69 11.59
C SER A 54 16.92 6.04 12.61
N SER A 55 17.07 4.71 12.59
CA SER A 55 17.99 3.99 13.48
C SER A 55 19.46 4.07 13.06
N ALA A 56 19.75 4.44 11.80
CA ALA A 56 21.10 4.57 11.27
C ALA A 56 21.71 5.98 11.47
N ALA A 57 20.95 6.91 12.06
CA ALA A 57 21.34 8.31 12.25
C ALA A 57 21.76 8.64 13.71
N LYS A 58 22.18 7.64 14.50
CA LYS A 58 22.54 7.79 15.92
C LYS A 58 23.98 7.37 16.19
#